data_AF-A0A7S2VMW8-F1
#
_entry.id   AF-A0A7S2VMW8-F1
#
_cell.length_a   1.000
_cell.length_b   1.000
_cell.length_c   1.000
_cell.angle_alpha   90.00
_cell.angle_beta   90.00
_cell.angle_gamma   90.00
#
_symmetry.space_group_name_H-M   'P 1'
#
loop_
_entity.id
_entity.type
_entity.pdbx_description
1 polymer ?
#
loop_
_entity_poly.entity_id
_entity_poly.type
_entity_poly.pdbx_seq_one_letter_code
_entity_poly.pdbx_strand_id
1 'polypeptide(L)'
;GRRALGRRRPTGGMSVSATMDMFKNAVTDEDWPVAVEMLQLELGLETAYDLLPFLIGAVGQVLRTEEEREQSASKGHGAFSRLKRQADGGGEADGSEEQASQLGQAVADDGTRSVKRWHRTMRLMLRNDIDGIVTMQMEMLRGYQSKEFTEAAQFLNSDMLTMSHEEKMRRLKLVKLDLVLKGVLPRYGFTADSKGVWDATQAIEKFRGEKDVNRLNTAMHKHILQLLPNLSSSAGGS
;
A
#
# COMPACT_ATOMS: atom_id res chain seq x y z
N GLY A 1 -27.91 19.71 -13.96
CA GLY A 1 -27.29 20.84 -14.67
C GLY A 1 -26.41 21.61 -13.71
N ARG A 2 -25.09 21.52 -13.86
CA ARG A 2 -24.14 22.35 -13.10
C ARG A 2 -24.06 23.71 -13.79
N ARG A 3 -24.47 24.78 -13.10
CA ARG A 3 -24.34 26.15 -13.59
C ARG A 3 -22.85 26.45 -13.75
N ALA A 4 -22.42 26.76 -14.98
CA ALA A 4 -21.10 27.29 -15.25
C ALA A 4 -21.00 28.67 -14.60
N LEU A 5 -20.50 28.71 -13.37
CA LEU A 5 -20.09 29.96 -12.74
C LEU A 5 -18.83 30.42 -13.48
N GLY A 6 -19.00 31.40 -14.37
CA GLY A 6 -17.88 32.11 -14.98
C GLY A 6 -17.07 32.80 -13.89
N ARG A 7 -16.06 32.12 -13.36
CA ARG A 7 -15.10 32.68 -12.41
C ARG A 7 -14.28 33.73 -13.16
N ARG A 8 -14.62 35.01 -12.95
CA ARG A 8 -13.77 36.13 -13.36
C ARG A 8 -12.46 36.01 -12.58
N ARG A 9 -11.35 35.72 -13.27
CA ARG A 9 -10.01 35.73 -12.67
C ARG A 9 -9.70 37.16 -12.23
N PRO A 10 -9.47 37.43 -10.93
CA PRO A 10 -9.02 38.73 -10.48
C PRO A 10 -7.61 38.98 -11.03
N THR A 11 -7.46 39.93 -11.94
CA THR A 11 -6.17 40.35 -12.51
C THR A 11 -5.48 41.44 -11.69
N GLY A 12 -6.01 41.79 -10.52
CA GLY A 12 -5.35 42.67 -9.57
C GLY A 12 -4.24 41.91 -8.85
N GLY A 13 -3.00 42.41 -8.90
CA GLY A 13 -1.84 41.80 -8.26
C GLY A 13 -2.08 41.57 -6.77
N MET A 14 -2.49 40.35 -6.42
CA MET A 14 -2.57 39.92 -5.03
C MET A 14 -1.16 39.77 -4.50
N SER A 15 -0.94 40.25 -3.27
CA SER A 15 0.30 39.98 -2.55
C SER A 15 0.46 38.47 -2.35
N VAL A 16 1.68 37.95 -2.54
CA VAL A 16 2.05 36.54 -2.27
C VAL A 16 1.57 36.07 -0.90
N SER A 17 1.58 36.95 0.10
CA SER A 17 1.08 36.64 1.46
C SER A 17 -0.42 36.31 1.46
N ALA A 18 -1.23 37.03 0.70
CA ALA A 18 -2.67 36.82 0.64
C ALA A 18 -3.01 35.50 -0.07
N THR A 19 -2.29 35.17 -1.15
CA THR A 19 -2.44 33.88 -1.87
C THR A 19 -2.10 32.70 -0.97
N MET A 20 -1.03 32.80 -0.19
CA MET A 20 -0.61 31.75 0.74
C MET A 20 -1.61 31.54 1.89
N ASP A 21 -2.22 32.60 2.42
CA ASP A 21 -3.24 32.46 3.46
C ASP A 21 -4.55 31.86 2.91
N MET A 22 -4.93 32.21 1.68
CA MET A 22 -6.04 31.54 0.99
C MET A 22 -5.76 30.05 0.76
N PHE A 23 -4.54 29.70 0.36
CA PHE A 23 -4.12 28.30 0.22
C PHE A 23 -4.25 27.54 1.55
N LYS A 24 -3.75 28.09 2.66
CA LYS A 24 -3.85 27.46 4.00
C LYS A 24 -5.30 27.26 4.44
N ASN A 25 -6.16 28.24 4.20
CA ASN A 25 -7.58 28.14 4.52
C ASN A 25 -8.24 27.04 3.68
N ALA A 26 -7.98 27.02 2.37
CA ALA A 26 -8.50 25.97 1.48
C ALA A 26 -8.05 24.56 1.91
N VAL A 27 -6.79 24.39 2.33
CA VAL A 27 -6.29 23.12 2.86
C VAL A 27 -6.97 22.73 4.18
N THR A 28 -7.21 23.71 5.06
CA THR A 28 -7.88 23.50 6.36
C THR A 28 -9.35 23.10 6.16
N ASP A 29 -10.00 23.67 5.15
CA ASP A 29 -11.38 23.39 4.78
C ASP A 29 -11.53 22.19 3.82
N GLU A 30 -10.43 21.49 3.51
CA GLU A 30 -10.36 20.39 2.53
C GLU A 30 -10.87 20.74 1.11
N ASP A 31 -10.86 22.02 0.72
CA ASP A 31 -11.19 22.49 -0.63
C ASP A 31 -9.98 22.31 -1.58
N TRP A 32 -9.71 21.05 -1.92
CA TRP A 32 -8.58 20.67 -2.78
C TRP A 32 -8.59 21.34 -4.16
N PRO A 33 -9.73 21.53 -4.85
CA PRO A 33 -9.76 22.28 -6.11
C PRO A 33 -9.20 23.70 -5.98
N VAL A 34 -9.58 24.44 -4.93
CA VAL A 34 -9.07 25.79 -4.69
C VAL A 34 -7.60 25.74 -4.28
N ALA A 35 -7.19 24.83 -3.40
CA ALA A 35 -5.80 24.69 -2.98
C ALA A 35 -4.87 24.40 -4.18
N VAL A 36 -5.31 23.52 -5.09
CA VAL A 36 -4.58 23.16 -6.32
C VAL A 36 -4.51 24.34 -7.30
N GLU A 37 -5.59 25.10 -7.46
CA GLU A 37 -5.60 26.33 -8.28
C GLU A 37 -4.63 27.39 -7.73
N MET A 38 -4.62 27.61 -6.40
CA MET A 38 -3.71 28.55 -5.75
C MET A 38 -2.25 28.11 -5.89
N LEU A 39 -1.96 26.83 -5.72
CA LEU A 39 -0.61 26.29 -5.85
C LEU A 39 -0.10 26.35 -7.30
N GLN A 40 -0.97 26.10 -8.30
CA GLN A 40 -0.62 26.30 -9.72
C GLN A 40 -0.26 27.76 -9.99
N LEU A 41 -1.10 28.68 -9.52
CA LEU A 41 -0.91 30.11 -9.72
C LEU A 41 0.41 30.57 -9.13
N GLU A 42 0.72 30.15 -7.90
CA GLU A 42 1.94 30.55 -7.18
C GLU A 42 3.21 29.95 -7.82
N LEU A 43 3.14 28.72 -8.33
CA LEU A 43 4.26 28.07 -9.01
C LEU A 43 4.39 28.47 -10.49
N GLY A 44 3.48 29.31 -11.01
CA GLY A 44 3.48 29.73 -12.41
C GLY A 44 3.21 28.59 -13.39
N LEU A 45 2.42 27.59 -12.97
CA LEU A 45 2.09 26.43 -13.80
C LEU A 45 0.84 26.68 -14.64
N GLU A 46 0.88 26.29 -15.90
CA GLU A 46 -0.24 26.52 -16.83
C GLU A 46 -1.38 25.51 -16.63
N THR A 47 -1.03 24.29 -16.24
CA THR A 47 -2.01 23.21 -16.04
C THR A 47 -1.83 22.51 -14.69
N ALA A 48 -2.90 21.88 -14.22
CA ALA A 48 -2.86 21.04 -13.03
C ALA A 48 -1.93 19.83 -13.17
N TYR A 49 -1.70 19.37 -14.41
CA TYR A 49 -0.84 18.23 -14.66
C TYR A 49 0.63 18.55 -14.36
N ASP A 50 1.03 19.80 -14.56
CA ASP A 50 2.40 20.25 -14.30
C ASP A 50 2.74 20.27 -12.81
N LEU A 51 1.75 20.14 -11.92
CA LEU A 51 1.98 19.95 -10.48
C LEU A 51 2.48 18.55 -10.15
N LEU A 52 2.29 17.55 -11.02
CA LEU A 52 2.61 16.15 -10.69
C LEU A 52 4.08 15.96 -10.31
N PRO A 53 5.09 16.47 -11.04
CA PRO A 53 6.49 16.36 -10.62
C PRO A 53 6.76 17.00 -9.26
N PHE A 54 6.14 18.15 -8.97
CA PHE A 54 6.26 18.82 -7.68
C PHE A 54 5.65 17.97 -6.56
N LEU A 55 4.43 17.47 -6.74
CA LEU A 55 3.74 16.63 -5.75
C LEU A 55 4.50 15.33 -5.49
N ILE A 56 5.04 14.69 -6.53
CA ILE A 56 5.90 13.50 -6.38
C ILE A 56 7.16 13.84 -5.57
N GLY A 57 7.81 14.97 -5.86
CA GLY A 57 8.97 15.45 -5.12
C GLY A 57 8.66 15.78 -3.66
N ALA A 58 7.56 16.49 -3.41
CA ALA A 58 7.10 16.87 -2.08
C ALA A 58 6.74 15.65 -1.22
N VAL A 59 5.99 14.71 -1.79
CA VAL A 59 5.70 13.42 -1.16
C VAL A 59 7.00 12.66 -0.87
N GLY A 60 7.93 12.62 -1.83
CA GLY A 60 9.27 12.06 -1.64
C GLY A 60 10.04 12.68 -0.48
N GLN A 61 9.94 14.01 -0.31
CA GLN A 61 10.58 14.75 0.78
C GLN A 61 9.92 14.48 2.14
N VAL A 62 8.59 14.53 2.23
CA VAL A 62 7.85 14.22 3.46
C VAL A 62 8.23 12.83 3.97
N LEU A 63 8.34 11.87 3.05
CA LEU A 63 8.76 10.52 3.40
C LEU A 63 10.21 10.42 3.86
N ARG A 64 11.15 11.20 3.28
CA ARG A 64 12.53 11.30 3.80
C ARG A 64 12.52 11.79 5.23
N THR A 65 11.79 12.87 5.50
CA THR A 65 11.72 13.49 6.82
C THR A 65 11.12 12.55 7.87
N GLU A 66 10.05 11.83 7.55
CA GLU A 66 9.47 10.83 8.44
C GLU A 66 10.43 9.66 8.70
N GLU A 67 11.18 9.22 7.70
CA GLU A 67 12.17 8.15 7.86
C GLU A 67 13.35 8.57 8.74
N GLU A 68 13.90 9.77 8.53
CA GLU A 68 14.95 10.34 9.38
C GLU A 68 14.48 10.43 10.84
N ARG A 69 13.21 10.79 11.05
CA ARG A 69 12.59 10.83 12.37
C ARG A 69 12.48 9.44 13.01
N GLU A 70 12.04 8.41 12.29
CA GLU A 70 11.97 7.03 12.77
C GLU A 70 13.36 6.43 13.06
N GLN A 71 14.34 6.69 12.20
CA GLN A 71 15.73 6.27 12.41
C GLN A 71 16.36 6.95 13.63
N SER A 72 16.03 8.22 13.86
CA SER A 72 16.50 8.96 15.04
C SER A 72 15.86 8.42 16.33
N ALA A 73 14.57 8.07 16.29
CA ALA A 73 13.88 7.46 17.42
C ALA A 73 14.43 6.07 17.79
N SER A 74 14.75 5.23 16.80
CA SER A 74 15.29 3.88 17.04
C SER A 74 16.75 3.87 17.53
N LYS A 75 17.57 4.83 17.09
CA LYS A 75 18.96 4.99 17.60
C LYS A 75 19.01 5.29 19.10
N GLY A 76 17.99 5.93 19.66
CA GLY A 76 17.89 6.21 21.10
C GLY A 76 17.76 4.95 21.97
N HIS A 77 17.21 3.85 21.45
CA HIS A 77 17.05 2.60 22.21
C HIS A 77 18.25 1.63 22.08
N GLY A 78 19.06 1.75 21.02
CA GLY A 78 20.21 0.86 20.80
C GLY A 78 21.39 1.11 21.75
N ALA A 79 21.58 2.35 22.21
CA ALA A 79 22.71 2.72 23.08
C ALA A 79 22.68 2.00 24.44
N PHE A 80 21.49 1.71 24.98
CA PHE A 80 21.33 0.99 26.24
C PHE A 80 21.50 -0.54 26.09
N SER A 81 21.25 -1.08 24.90
CA SER A 81 21.39 -2.53 24.64
C SER A 81 22.85 -2.96 24.53
N ARG A 82 23.75 -2.10 23.99
CA ARG A 82 25.19 -2.40 23.93
C ARG A 82 25.86 -2.37 25.31
N LEU A 83 25.44 -1.48 26.21
CA LEU A 83 26.00 -1.42 27.56
C LEU A 83 25.69 -2.69 28.38
N LYS A 84 24.54 -3.33 28.13
CA LYS A 84 24.18 -4.59 28.80
C LYS A 84 24.99 -5.80 28.30
N ARG A 85 25.47 -5.80 27.06
CA ARG A 85 26.31 -6.90 26.52
C ARG A 85 27.75 -6.84 27.01
N GLN A 86 28.25 -5.66 27.38
CA GLN A 86 29.63 -5.50 27.86
C GLN A 86 29.79 -5.87 29.35
N ALA A 87 28.69 -5.98 30.09
CA ALA A 87 28.71 -6.41 31.49
C ALA A 87 28.74 -7.94 31.68
N ASP A 88 28.45 -8.73 30.64
CA ASP A 88 28.15 -10.17 30.78
C ASP A 88 29.10 -11.15 30.04
N GLY A 89 30.23 -10.72 29.46
CA GLY A 89 31.12 -11.72 28.84
C GLY A 89 32.45 -11.24 28.28
N GLY A 90 33.53 -11.59 28.99
CA GLY A 90 34.90 -11.55 28.46
C GLY A 90 35.16 -12.69 27.47
N GLY A 91 35.82 -12.37 26.37
CA GLY A 91 36.27 -13.31 25.36
C GLY A 91 37.00 -12.58 24.24
N GLU A 92 38.33 -12.60 24.31
CA GLU A 92 39.24 -12.10 23.28
C GLU A 92 39.10 -12.95 22.01
N ALA A 93 38.64 -12.37 20.91
CA ALA A 93 38.72 -12.98 19.59
C ALA A 93 39.01 -11.92 18.52
N ASP A 94 40.09 -12.21 17.80
CA ASP A 94 40.75 -11.54 16.68
C ASP A 94 39.78 -10.90 15.66
N GLY A 95 39.94 -9.58 15.45
CA GLY A 95 38.95 -8.72 14.77
C GLY A 95 39.52 -7.98 13.57
N SER A 96 39.72 -8.67 12.45
CA SER A 96 40.21 -8.04 11.22
C SER A 96 39.46 -8.40 9.92
N GLU A 97 38.48 -9.33 9.92
CA GLU A 97 37.68 -9.67 8.73
C GLU A 97 36.28 -9.03 8.64
N GLU A 98 35.74 -8.46 9.73
CA GLU A 98 34.35 -7.95 9.74
C GLU A 98 34.13 -6.60 9.03
N GLN A 99 35.19 -5.87 8.67
CA GLN A 99 35.06 -4.52 8.12
C GLN A 99 34.74 -4.50 6.61
N ALA A 100 35.14 -5.52 5.85
CA ALA A 100 34.86 -5.59 4.42
C ALA A 100 33.41 -6.02 4.11
N SER A 101 32.77 -6.79 5.00
CA SER A 101 31.39 -7.26 4.81
C SER A 101 30.33 -6.16 5.04
N GLN A 102 30.65 -5.12 5.81
CA GLN A 102 29.73 -4.01 6.11
C GLN A 102 29.55 -3.02 4.94
N LEU A 103 30.54 -2.86 4.06
CA LEU A 103 30.47 -1.94 2.92
C LEU A 103 29.61 -2.47 1.76
N GLY A 104 29.56 -3.79 1.56
CA GLY A 104 28.72 -4.41 0.53
C GLY A 104 27.21 -4.38 0.84
N GLN A 105 26.84 -4.33 2.13
CA GLN A 105 25.44 -4.28 2.58
C GLN A 105 24.79 -2.89 2.42
N ALA A 106 25.57 -1.81 2.45
CA ALA A 106 25.04 -0.45 2.42
C ALA A 106 24.47 -0.04 1.04
N VAL A 107 25.02 -0.58 -0.06
CA VAL A 107 24.59 -0.21 -1.42
C VAL A 107 23.35 -0.99 -1.87
N ALA A 108 23.20 -2.25 -1.43
CA ALA A 108 21.99 -3.04 -1.68
C ALA A 108 20.77 -2.51 -0.90
N ASP A 109 21.00 -1.81 0.22
CA ASP A 109 19.94 -1.32 1.09
C ASP A 109 19.21 -0.10 0.51
N ASP A 110 19.90 0.76 -0.26
CA ASP A 110 19.34 2.02 -0.79
C ASP A 110 18.15 1.79 -1.76
N GLY A 111 18.28 0.79 -2.65
CA GLY A 111 17.19 0.38 -3.54
C GLY A 111 15.97 -0.15 -2.79
N THR A 112 16.17 -0.90 -1.70
CA THR A 112 15.04 -1.43 -0.91
C THR A 112 14.33 -0.35 -0.10
N ARG A 113 15.03 0.72 0.30
CA ARG A 113 14.44 1.87 1.02
C ARG A 113 13.49 2.67 0.14
N SER A 114 13.90 2.95 -1.11
CA SER A 114 13.04 3.65 -2.09
C SER A 114 11.73 2.88 -2.36
N VAL A 115 11.81 1.55 -2.54
CA VAL A 115 10.62 0.71 -2.75
C VAL A 115 9.73 0.66 -1.51
N LYS A 116 10.29 0.49 -0.31
CA LYS A 116 9.53 0.53 0.95
C LYS A 116 8.80 1.85 1.14
N ARG A 117 9.46 2.96 0.77
CA ARG A 117 8.91 4.32 0.81
C ARG A 117 7.72 4.46 -0.13
N TRP A 118 7.87 4.08 -1.39
CA TRP A 118 6.79 4.07 -2.38
C TRP A 118 5.59 3.25 -1.89
N HIS A 119 5.85 2.04 -1.38
CA HIS A 119 4.82 1.17 -0.82
C HIS A 119 4.08 1.79 0.38
N ARG A 120 4.76 2.58 1.21
CA ARG A 120 4.12 3.32 2.32
C ARG A 120 3.17 4.41 1.79
N THR A 121 3.62 5.20 0.82
CA THR A 121 2.77 6.23 0.18
C THR A 121 1.54 5.64 -0.47
N MET A 122 1.72 4.60 -1.29
CA MET A 122 0.62 3.94 -1.96
C MET A 122 -0.41 3.41 -0.96
N ARG A 123 0.04 2.82 0.15
CA ARG A 123 -0.86 2.40 1.23
C ARG A 123 -1.59 3.55 1.91
N LEU A 124 -0.96 4.70 2.09
CA LEU A 124 -1.62 5.88 2.67
C LEU A 124 -2.68 6.44 1.72
N MET A 125 -2.38 6.51 0.42
CA MET A 125 -3.34 6.93 -0.61
C MET A 125 -4.53 5.96 -0.65
N LEU A 126 -4.25 4.66 -0.74
CA LEU A 126 -5.27 3.62 -0.82
C LEU A 126 -6.16 3.54 0.44
N ARG A 127 -5.63 3.88 1.61
CA ARG A 127 -6.39 3.84 2.87
C ARG A 127 -7.52 4.86 2.93
N ASN A 128 -7.41 5.94 2.16
CA ASN A 128 -8.37 7.03 2.14
C ASN A 128 -9.09 7.15 0.78
N ASP A 129 -8.72 6.32 -0.20
CA ASP A 129 -9.23 6.37 -1.56
C ASP A 129 -10.00 5.09 -1.91
N ILE A 130 -11.32 5.22 -2.01
CA ILE A 130 -12.23 4.15 -2.41
C ILE A 130 -11.95 3.66 -3.84
N ASP A 131 -11.60 4.55 -4.76
CA ASP A 131 -11.40 4.21 -6.18
C ASP A 131 -10.17 3.31 -6.34
N GLY A 132 -9.12 3.57 -5.58
CA GLY A 132 -7.95 2.71 -5.50
C GLY A 132 -8.28 1.30 -4.96
N ILE A 133 -9.11 1.19 -3.90
CA ILE A 133 -9.55 -0.11 -3.36
C ILE A 133 -10.39 -0.87 -4.39
N VAL A 134 -11.33 -0.20 -5.05
CA VAL A 134 -12.17 -0.79 -6.10
C VAL A 134 -11.31 -1.29 -7.25
N THR A 135 -10.34 -0.49 -7.71
CA THR A 135 -9.42 -0.86 -8.79
C THR A 135 -8.57 -2.08 -8.41
N MET A 136 -8.03 -2.11 -7.18
CA MET A 136 -7.29 -3.26 -6.66
C MET A 136 -8.15 -4.53 -6.65
N GLN A 137 -9.40 -4.45 -6.17
CA GLN A 137 -10.31 -5.59 -6.13
C GLN A 137 -10.74 -6.05 -7.53
N MET A 138 -10.91 -5.13 -8.49
CA MET A 138 -11.16 -5.48 -9.88
C MET A 138 -9.99 -6.25 -10.50
N GLU A 139 -8.74 -5.82 -10.23
CA GLU A 139 -7.55 -6.57 -10.66
C GLU A 139 -7.48 -7.96 -10.02
N MET A 140 -7.76 -8.06 -8.71
CA MET A 140 -7.83 -9.37 -8.03
C MET A 140 -8.89 -10.27 -8.64
N LEU A 141 -10.10 -9.75 -8.91
CA LEU A 141 -11.18 -10.50 -9.57
C LEU A 141 -10.75 -10.99 -10.96
N ARG A 142 -10.12 -10.12 -11.76
CA ARG A 142 -9.59 -10.52 -13.07
C ARG A 142 -8.54 -11.62 -12.94
N GLY A 143 -7.67 -11.56 -11.92
CA GLY A 143 -6.70 -12.62 -11.63
C GLY A 143 -7.38 -13.94 -11.25
N TYR A 144 -8.44 -13.90 -10.42
CA TYR A 144 -9.21 -15.11 -10.09
C TYR A 144 -9.98 -15.66 -11.30
N GLN A 145 -10.33 -14.83 -12.28
CA GLN A 145 -10.97 -15.23 -13.53
C GLN A 145 -9.96 -15.71 -14.59
N SER A 146 -8.66 -15.67 -14.32
CA SER A 146 -7.66 -16.12 -15.28
C SER A 146 -7.74 -17.63 -15.51
N LYS A 147 -7.23 -18.07 -16.66
CA LYS A 147 -7.20 -19.49 -17.02
C LYS A 147 -6.32 -20.29 -16.07
N GLU A 148 -5.15 -19.73 -15.72
CA GLU A 148 -4.17 -20.33 -14.83
C GLU A 148 -4.75 -20.56 -13.42
N PHE A 149 -5.46 -19.57 -12.87
CA PHE A 149 -6.13 -19.73 -11.58
C PHE A 149 -7.26 -20.76 -11.65
N THR A 150 -8.04 -20.74 -12.73
CA THR A 150 -9.16 -21.67 -12.93
C THR A 150 -8.68 -23.12 -12.99
N GLU A 151 -7.62 -23.41 -13.74
CA GLU A 151 -7.02 -24.74 -13.84
C GLU A 151 -6.45 -25.21 -12.49
N ALA A 152 -5.70 -24.34 -11.79
CA ALA A 152 -5.15 -24.66 -10.48
C ALA A 152 -6.25 -24.90 -9.43
N ALA A 153 -7.34 -24.12 -9.47
CA ALA A 153 -8.47 -24.31 -8.57
C ALA A 153 -9.23 -25.61 -8.85
N GLN A 154 -9.43 -25.97 -10.12
CA GLN A 154 -10.06 -27.25 -10.48
C GLN A 154 -9.22 -28.45 -10.03
N PHE A 155 -7.90 -28.40 -10.24
CA PHE A 155 -6.97 -29.41 -9.74
C PHE A 155 -7.00 -29.49 -8.21
N LEU A 156 -6.98 -28.34 -7.52
CA LEU A 156 -7.11 -28.32 -6.07
C LEU A 156 -8.45 -28.94 -5.61
N ASN A 157 -9.56 -28.66 -6.30
CA ASN A 157 -10.88 -29.17 -5.95
C ASN A 157 -10.99 -30.70 -6.05
N SER A 158 -10.31 -31.35 -7.00
CA SER A 158 -10.28 -32.83 -7.07
C SER A 158 -9.55 -33.43 -5.87
N ASP A 159 -8.47 -32.79 -5.43
CA ASP A 159 -7.67 -33.27 -4.30
C ASP A 159 -8.34 -33.00 -2.94
N MET A 160 -9.25 -32.03 -2.87
CA MET A 160 -9.94 -31.62 -1.64
C MET A 160 -10.83 -32.70 -1.02
N LEU A 161 -11.21 -33.77 -1.73
CA LEU A 161 -12.12 -34.80 -1.18
C LEU A 161 -11.52 -35.56 0.00
N THR A 162 -10.19 -35.72 0.03
CA THR A 162 -9.48 -36.49 1.07
C THR A 162 -8.85 -35.61 2.14
N MET A 163 -8.94 -34.28 2.00
CA MET A 163 -8.27 -33.30 2.87
C MET A 163 -9.16 -32.83 4.02
N SER A 164 -8.55 -32.54 5.16
CA SER A 164 -9.20 -31.81 6.25
C SER A 164 -9.52 -30.38 5.84
N HIS A 165 -10.58 -29.79 6.41
CA HIS A 165 -10.97 -28.40 6.12
C HIS A 165 -9.82 -27.39 6.27
N GLU A 166 -9.00 -27.55 7.31
CA GLU A 166 -7.84 -26.69 7.55
C GLU A 166 -6.82 -26.78 6.40
N GLU A 167 -6.51 -28.00 5.94
CA GLU A 167 -5.60 -28.21 4.82
C GLU A 167 -6.16 -27.63 3.51
N LYS A 168 -7.48 -27.80 3.26
CA LYS A 168 -8.16 -27.17 2.11
C LYS A 168 -7.98 -25.65 2.12
N MET A 169 -8.23 -25.02 3.27
CA MET A 169 -8.10 -23.56 3.43
C MET A 169 -6.66 -23.09 3.29
N ARG A 170 -5.70 -23.86 3.82
CA ARG A 170 -4.27 -23.57 3.69
C ARG A 170 -3.82 -23.62 2.22
N ARG A 171 -4.17 -24.69 1.50
CA ARG A 171 -3.86 -24.86 0.07
C ARG A 171 -4.50 -23.77 -0.78
N LEU A 172 -5.76 -23.44 -0.51
CA LEU A 172 -6.45 -22.36 -1.20
C LEU A 172 -5.75 -21.00 -0.98
N LYS A 173 -5.33 -20.69 0.25
CA LYS A 173 -4.57 -19.47 0.54
C LYS A 173 -3.29 -19.38 -0.27
N LEU A 174 -2.55 -20.49 -0.40
CA LEU A 174 -1.32 -20.55 -1.21
C LEU A 174 -1.60 -20.31 -2.69
N VAL A 175 -2.59 -20.99 -3.28
CA VAL A 175 -2.97 -20.81 -4.69
C VAL A 175 -3.39 -19.35 -4.97
N LYS A 176 -4.19 -18.75 -4.09
CA LYS A 176 -4.57 -17.33 -4.20
C LYS A 176 -3.35 -16.41 -4.12
N LEU A 177 -2.44 -16.69 -3.19
CA LEU A 177 -1.23 -15.88 -3.00
C LEU A 177 -0.35 -15.93 -4.24
N ASP A 178 0.00 -17.13 -4.69
CA ASP A 178 0.99 -17.33 -5.75
C ASP A 178 0.51 -16.85 -7.13
N LEU A 179 -0.76 -17.12 -7.47
CA LEU A 179 -1.27 -16.86 -8.81
C LEU A 179 -1.89 -15.47 -8.98
N VAL A 180 -2.38 -14.86 -7.89
CA VAL A 180 -3.12 -13.59 -7.99
C VAL A 180 -2.49 -12.51 -7.12
N LEU A 181 -2.44 -12.73 -5.80
CA LEU A 181 -2.10 -11.65 -4.87
C LEU A 181 -0.64 -11.20 -5.02
N LYS A 182 0.29 -12.11 -5.34
CA LYS A 182 1.71 -11.79 -5.58
C LYS A 182 1.92 -10.82 -6.74
N GLY A 183 1.07 -10.85 -7.76
CA GLY A 183 1.12 -9.92 -8.90
C GLY A 183 0.41 -8.59 -8.65
N VAL A 184 -0.64 -8.59 -7.81
CA VAL A 184 -1.47 -7.41 -7.56
C VAL A 184 -0.95 -6.59 -6.37
N LEU A 185 -0.75 -7.20 -5.20
CA LEU A 185 -0.49 -6.50 -3.94
C LEU A 185 0.69 -5.50 -3.97
N PRO A 186 1.86 -5.83 -4.56
CA PRO A 186 2.98 -4.89 -4.63
C PRO A 186 2.66 -3.59 -5.37
N ARG A 187 1.79 -3.62 -6.39
CA ARG A 187 1.39 -2.43 -7.16
C ARG A 187 0.64 -1.42 -6.30
N TYR A 188 -0.03 -1.90 -5.26
CA TYR A 188 -0.81 -1.11 -4.30
C TYR A 188 -0.06 -0.89 -2.98
N GLY A 189 1.25 -1.21 -2.95
CA GLY A 189 2.11 -0.96 -1.80
C GLY A 189 2.07 -2.01 -0.69
N PHE A 190 1.46 -3.17 -0.93
CA PHE A 190 1.45 -4.28 0.02
C PHE A 190 2.55 -5.29 -0.31
N THR A 191 3.06 -5.97 0.72
CA THR A 191 4.01 -7.07 0.53
C THR A 191 3.32 -8.28 -0.09
N ALA A 192 4.03 -9.06 -0.90
CA ALA A 192 3.52 -10.29 -1.51
C ALA A 192 3.62 -11.49 -0.57
N ASP A 193 3.16 -11.33 0.67
CA ASP A 193 3.22 -12.32 1.74
C ASP A 193 1.95 -12.29 2.60
N SER A 194 1.84 -13.21 3.55
CA SER A 194 0.69 -13.31 4.46
C SER A 194 0.42 -12.00 5.22
N LYS A 195 1.46 -11.23 5.55
CA LYS A 195 1.34 -9.94 6.22
C LYS A 195 0.70 -8.90 5.30
N GLY A 196 1.15 -8.81 4.05
CA GLY A 196 0.59 -7.89 3.07
C GLY A 196 -0.85 -8.23 2.69
N VAL A 197 -1.20 -9.52 2.64
CA VAL A 197 -2.59 -9.97 2.49
C VAL A 197 -3.45 -9.50 3.67
N TRP A 198 -2.95 -9.63 4.90
CA TRP A 198 -3.65 -9.15 6.09
C TRP A 198 -3.81 -7.62 6.07
N ASP A 199 -2.73 -6.88 5.78
CA ASP A 199 -2.75 -5.41 5.67
C ASP A 199 -3.75 -4.93 4.61
N ALA A 200 -3.79 -5.59 3.44
CA ALA A 200 -4.73 -5.28 2.37
C ALA A 200 -6.18 -5.58 2.78
N THR A 201 -6.40 -6.68 3.51
CA THR A 201 -7.72 -7.02 4.07
C THR A 201 -8.18 -5.95 5.06
N GLN A 202 -7.29 -5.47 5.94
CA GLN A 202 -7.62 -4.38 6.86
C GLN A 202 -7.94 -3.07 6.12
N ALA A 203 -7.25 -2.78 5.02
CA ALA A 203 -7.55 -1.62 4.19
C ALA A 203 -8.93 -1.72 3.53
N ILE A 204 -9.29 -2.91 3.01
CA ILE A 204 -10.60 -3.19 2.41
C ILE A 204 -11.73 -3.09 3.45
N GLU A 205 -11.53 -3.62 4.66
CA GLU A 205 -12.58 -3.68 5.69
C GLU A 205 -13.10 -2.29 6.09
N LYS A 206 -12.25 -1.26 6.02
CA LYS A 206 -12.66 0.13 6.25
C LYS A 206 -13.77 0.61 5.31
N PHE A 207 -13.86 0.02 4.11
CA PHE A 207 -14.85 0.38 3.08
C PHE A 207 -15.95 -0.68 2.94
N ARG A 208 -16.19 -1.50 3.96
CA ARG A 208 -17.24 -2.53 3.94
C ARG A 208 -18.66 -1.97 3.80
N GLY A 209 -18.89 -0.68 4.08
CA GLY A 209 -20.17 -0.01 3.80
C GLY A 209 -20.42 0.25 2.31
N GLU A 210 -19.37 0.22 1.49
CA GLU A 210 -19.43 0.69 0.11
C GLU A 210 -19.99 -0.37 -0.84
N LYS A 211 -20.95 0.05 -1.67
CA LYS A 211 -21.70 -0.85 -2.56
C LYS A 211 -20.77 -1.58 -3.54
N ASP A 212 -19.81 -0.87 -4.12
CA ASP A 212 -18.91 -1.44 -5.13
C ASP A 212 -17.92 -2.43 -4.53
N VAL A 213 -17.36 -2.11 -3.35
CA VAL A 213 -16.48 -3.01 -2.58
C VAL A 213 -17.23 -4.30 -2.22
N ASN A 214 -18.46 -4.18 -1.71
CA ASN A 214 -19.29 -5.34 -1.40
C ASN A 214 -19.62 -6.19 -2.63
N ARG A 215 -20.00 -5.55 -3.73
CA ARG A 215 -20.29 -6.24 -5.00
C ARG A 215 -19.08 -7.04 -5.49
N LEU A 216 -17.88 -6.45 -5.44
CA LEU A 216 -16.64 -7.12 -5.87
C LEU A 216 -16.25 -8.25 -4.91
N ASN A 217 -16.36 -8.04 -3.60
CA ASN A 217 -16.15 -9.10 -2.61
C ASN A 217 -17.08 -10.29 -2.83
N THR A 218 -18.38 -10.04 -3.06
CA THR A 218 -19.36 -11.08 -3.39
C THR A 218 -19.02 -11.77 -4.71
N ALA A 219 -18.62 -11.02 -5.74
CA ALA A 219 -18.25 -11.59 -7.03
C ALA A 219 -17.02 -12.52 -6.93
N MET A 220 -15.96 -12.07 -6.23
CA MET A 220 -14.76 -12.88 -5.99
C MET A 220 -15.11 -14.15 -5.18
N HIS A 221 -15.88 -14.01 -4.11
CA HIS A 221 -16.25 -15.15 -3.27
C HIS A 221 -17.11 -16.15 -4.05
N LYS A 222 -18.12 -15.68 -4.79
CA LYS A 222 -18.97 -16.50 -5.65
C LYS A 222 -18.15 -17.25 -6.68
N HIS A 223 -17.24 -16.57 -7.37
CA HIS A 223 -16.38 -17.18 -8.39
C HIS A 223 -15.50 -18.29 -7.80
N ILE A 224 -14.85 -18.03 -6.66
CA ILE A 224 -14.01 -19.03 -5.97
C ILE A 224 -14.85 -20.25 -5.54
N LEU A 225 -16.04 -20.04 -4.97
CA LEU A 225 -16.91 -21.15 -4.56
C LEU A 225 -17.44 -21.97 -5.75
N GLN A 226 -17.71 -21.33 -6.89
CA GLN A 226 -18.12 -22.02 -8.12
C GLN A 226 -17.04 -22.97 -8.63
N LEU A 227 -15.76 -22.62 -8.47
CA LEU A 227 -14.63 -23.46 -8.86
C LEU A 227 -14.30 -24.56 -7.84
N LEU A 228 -14.73 -24.39 -6.59
CA LEU A 228 -14.37 -25.25 -5.46
C LEU A 228 -15.61 -25.79 -4.72
N PRO A 229 -16.51 -26.55 -5.38
CA PRO A 229 -17.71 -27.10 -4.74
C PRO A 229 -17.41 -28.00 -3.54
N ASN A 230 -16.24 -28.65 -3.48
CA ASN A 230 -15.84 -29.52 -2.37
C ASN A 230 -15.34 -28.75 -1.12
N LEU A 231 -15.30 -27.41 -1.20
CA LEU A 231 -14.98 -26.56 -0.07
C LEU A 231 -16.16 -26.44 0.92
N SER A 232 -17.40 -26.37 0.41
CA SER A 232 -18.61 -26.20 1.24
C SER A 232 -19.14 -27.49 1.86
N SER A 233 -18.83 -28.65 1.30
CA SER A 233 -19.34 -29.95 1.77
C SER A 233 -18.83 -30.35 3.16
N SER A 234 -17.77 -29.70 3.66
CA SER A 234 -17.18 -29.99 4.96
C SER A 234 -17.96 -29.44 6.16
N ALA A 235 -18.88 -28.50 5.96
CA ALA A 235 -19.53 -27.79 7.07
C ALA A 235 -20.79 -28.48 7.62
N GLY A 236 -21.29 -29.54 6.96
CA GLY A 236 -22.58 -30.16 7.27
C GLY A 236 -22.54 -31.53 7.95
N GLY A 237 -21.38 -31.99 8.42
CA GLY A 237 -21.19 -33.37 8.93
C GLY A 237 -20.80 -33.48 10.40
N SER A 238 -21.03 -32.44 11.21
CA SER A 238 -20.77 -32.43 12.66
C SER A 238 -22.06 -32.66 13.45
#